data_AF-A0A183EUM5-F1
#
_entry.id   AF-A0A183EUM5-F1
#
_cell.length_a   1.000
_cell.length_b   1.000
_cell.length_c   1.000
_cell.angle_alpha   90.00
_cell.angle_beta   90.00
_cell.angle_gamma   90.00
#
_symmetry.space_group_name_H-M   'P 1'
#
loop_
_entity.id
_entity.type
_entity.pdbx_description
1 polymer ?
#
loop_
_entity_poly.entity_id
_entity_poly.type
_entity_poly.pdbx_seq_one_letter_code
_entity_poly.pdbx_strand_id
1 'polypeptide(L)'
;LKVDGKTDLCTKNEDINFVLAAFAVEGILRSGNGGGPADVALTLSAENGSVIAETRTVSTANDSTECIERGKVPVTVSTSPVRVQPDLKISGHLLTVTVKSKNLQVAGTSVSLYSNTAVKLPYCDEKSDKEASGSSGMLVCKLKTDSNGIARFPCLPPGSYNIQPSFSTDKLRFSFSPKTKEVTMGSAAEKVLLSFSLSSVGH
;
A
#
# COMPACT_ATOMS: atom_id res chain seq x y z
N LEU A 1 -32.88 32.46 -6.43
CA LEU A 1 -34.31 32.67 -6.75
C LEU A 1 -35.03 33.12 -5.48
N LYS A 2 -35.71 34.26 -5.50
CA LYS A 2 -36.53 34.72 -4.37
C LYS A 2 -37.99 34.42 -4.73
N VAL A 3 -38.59 33.47 -4.02
CA VAL A 3 -39.98 33.05 -4.24
C VAL A 3 -40.85 33.82 -3.26
N ASP A 4 -41.76 34.65 -3.77
CA ASP A 4 -42.58 35.58 -2.98
C ASP A 4 -44.09 35.39 -3.18
N GLY A 5 -44.49 34.50 -4.08
CA GLY A 5 -45.87 34.14 -4.41
C GLY A 5 -46.66 35.25 -5.12
N LYS A 6 -46.01 36.31 -5.59
CA LYS A 6 -46.69 37.48 -6.19
C LYS A 6 -46.00 38.01 -7.44
N THR A 7 -44.69 38.20 -7.37
CA THR A 7 -43.90 38.81 -8.45
C THR A 7 -42.77 37.93 -8.96
N ASP A 8 -42.51 36.81 -8.29
CA ASP A 8 -41.50 35.84 -8.72
C ASP A 8 -41.85 35.16 -10.05
N LEU A 9 -40.79 34.64 -10.67
CA LEU A 9 -40.82 33.99 -11.99
C LEU A 9 -41.75 32.76 -12.01
N CYS A 10 -41.85 32.01 -10.90
CA CYS A 10 -42.76 30.88 -10.79
C CYS A 10 -44.22 31.34 -10.89
N THR A 11 -44.56 32.43 -10.20
CA THR A 11 -45.93 32.99 -10.14
C THR A 11 -46.34 33.62 -11.48
N LYS A 12 -45.38 34.09 -12.27
CA LYS A 12 -45.61 34.67 -13.60
C LYS A 12 -45.61 33.65 -14.74
N ASN A 13 -45.43 32.35 -14.46
CA ASN A 13 -45.22 31.30 -15.46
C ASN A 13 -44.07 31.62 -16.44
N GLU A 14 -43.03 32.30 -15.94
CA GLU A 14 -41.83 32.59 -16.74
C GLU A 14 -40.82 31.45 -16.57
N ASP A 15 -40.11 31.11 -17.65
CA ASP A 15 -39.13 30.03 -17.63
C ASP A 15 -37.98 30.32 -16.66
N ILE A 16 -37.69 29.35 -15.80
CA ILE A 16 -36.60 29.43 -14.83
C ILE A 16 -35.46 28.57 -15.33
N ASN A 17 -34.42 29.23 -15.86
CA ASN A 17 -33.18 28.57 -16.22
C ASN A 17 -32.36 28.30 -14.97
N PHE A 18 -32.27 27.02 -14.57
CA PHE A 18 -31.41 26.61 -13.48
C PHE A 18 -29.97 26.46 -13.98
N VAL A 19 -29.07 27.28 -13.46
CA VAL A 19 -27.64 27.13 -13.66
C VAL A 19 -27.10 26.29 -12.50
N LEU A 20 -26.39 25.20 -12.82
CA LEU A 20 -25.69 24.42 -11.81
C LEU A 20 -24.57 25.28 -11.20
N ALA A 21 -24.78 25.75 -9.98
CA ALA A 21 -23.80 26.61 -9.29
C ALA A 21 -22.66 25.80 -8.65
N ALA A 22 -22.93 24.54 -8.28
CA ALA A 22 -21.96 23.65 -7.65
C ALA A 22 -22.38 22.19 -7.84
N PHE A 23 -21.40 21.29 -7.72
CA PHE A 23 -21.59 19.85 -7.68
C PHE A 23 -20.68 19.25 -6.61
N ALA A 24 -21.01 18.04 -6.14
CA ALA A 24 -20.17 17.29 -5.23
C ALA A 24 -19.68 16.01 -5.92
N VAL A 25 -18.41 15.69 -5.71
CA VAL A 25 -17.82 14.40 -6.10
C VAL A 25 -17.29 13.74 -4.84
N GLU A 26 -17.75 12.53 -4.56
CA GLU A 26 -17.38 11.77 -3.38
C GLU A 26 -16.77 10.44 -3.80
N GLY A 27 -15.73 9.98 -3.11
CA GLY A 27 -15.07 8.72 -3.42
C GLY A 27 -14.37 8.15 -2.20
N ILE A 28 -13.99 6.87 -2.30
CA ILE A 28 -13.19 6.18 -1.29
C ILE A 28 -11.86 5.77 -1.93
N LEU A 29 -10.78 5.96 -1.19
CA LEU A 29 -9.49 5.33 -1.48
C LEU A 29 -9.34 4.12 -0.56
N ARG A 30 -9.13 2.93 -1.13
CA ARG A 30 -8.95 1.69 -0.37
C ARG A 30 -7.50 1.24 -0.32
N SER A 31 -7.12 0.62 0.80
CA SER A 31 -5.90 -0.19 0.93
C SER A 31 -6.31 -1.60 1.37
N GLY A 32 -6.27 -2.57 0.45
CA GLY A 32 -6.75 -3.93 0.71
C GLY A 32 -8.21 -3.99 1.20
N ASN A 33 -8.47 -4.79 2.24
CA ASN A 33 -9.77 -4.92 2.91
C ASN A 33 -9.92 -3.97 4.13
N GLY A 34 -8.91 -3.15 4.43
CA GLY A 34 -8.91 -2.20 5.54
C GLY A 34 -9.30 -0.78 5.12
N GLY A 35 -9.13 0.19 6.04
CA GLY A 35 -9.24 1.62 5.74
C GLY A 35 -8.14 2.08 4.76
N GLY A 36 -8.44 3.09 3.93
CA GLY A 36 -7.46 3.72 3.04
C GLY A 36 -6.32 4.39 3.79
N PRO A 37 -5.19 4.68 3.13
CA PRO A 37 -4.17 5.52 3.74
C PRO A 37 -4.69 6.94 3.88
N ALA A 38 -4.09 7.66 4.82
CA ALA A 38 -4.25 9.09 4.89
C ALA A 38 -3.25 9.79 3.94
N ASP A 39 -3.59 11.00 3.47
CA ASP A 39 -2.70 11.97 2.76
C ASP A 39 -2.31 11.66 1.37
N VAL A 40 -3.18 10.92 0.72
CA VAL A 40 -3.13 10.88 -0.71
C VAL A 40 -3.77 12.17 -1.21
N ALA A 41 -2.94 13.00 -1.83
CA ALA A 41 -3.42 14.16 -2.57
C ALA A 41 -4.32 13.64 -3.70
N LEU A 42 -5.59 14.03 -3.65
CA LEU A 42 -6.56 13.70 -4.69
C LEU A 42 -6.87 14.97 -5.48
N THR A 43 -6.69 14.86 -6.79
CA THR A 43 -6.97 15.95 -7.73
C THR A 43 -8.14 15.55 -8.60
N LEU A 44 -9.15 16.41 -8.66
CA LEU A 44 -10.16 16.37 -9.70
C LEU A 44 -9.66 17.22 -10.87
N SER A 45 -9.50 16.60 -12.04
CA SER A 45 -9.05 17.27 -13.26
C SER A 45 -10.11 17.18 -14.34
N ALA A 46 -10.25 18.25 -15.12
CA ALA A 46 -11.01 18.24 -16.36
C ALA A 46 -10.32 17.38 -17.42
N GLU A 47 -11.03 17.02 -18.49
CA GLU A 47 -10.49 16.21 -19.59
C GLU A 47 -9.27 16.86 -20.26
N ASN A 48 -9.22 18.19 -20.29
CA ASN A 48 -8.10 18.97 -20.82
C ASN A 48 -6.88 19.04 -19.85
N GLY A 49 -6.97 18.39 -18.69
CA GLY A 49 -5.91 18.34 -17.68
C GLY A 49 -5.93 19.50 -16.66
N SER A 50 -6.81 20.49 -16.78
CA SER A 50 -6.89 21.57 -15.79
C SER A 50 -7.41 21.05 -14.45
N VAL A 51 -6.76 21.44 -13.35
CA VAL A 51 -7.20 21.10 -11.99
C VAL A 51 -8.47 21.87 -11.66
N ILE A 52 -9.54 21.13 -11.34
CA ILE A 52 -10.84 21.66 -10.93
C ILE A 52 -10.87 21.84 -9.41
N ALA A 53 -10.38 20.84 -8.66
CA ALA A 53 -10.38 20.84 -7.19
C ALA A 53 -9.30 19.90 -6.65
N GLU A 54 -8.87 20.16 -5.41
CA GLU A 54 -7.93 19.32 -4.66
C GLU A 54 -8.49 19.02 -3.26
N THR A 55 -8.29 17.80 -2.78
CA THR A 55 -8.63 17.41 -1.41
C THR A 55 -7.53 16.54 -0.79
N ARG A 56 -7.45 16.54 0.54
CA ARG A 56 -6.46 15.78 1.33
C ARG A 56 -7.18 14.99 2.42
N THR A 57 -6.85 13.71 2.56
CA THR A 57 -6.96 12.96 3.84
C THR A 57 -5.69 13.28 4.69
N VAL A 58 -5.58 13.09 6.03
CA VAL A 58 -4.58 13.78 6.93
C VAL A 58 -3.39 12.94 7.55
N SER A 59 -2.14 13.54 7.59
CA SER A 59 -0.69 13.08 7.38
C SER A 59 -0.21 11.58 7.38
N THR A 60 0.74 11.13 6.49
CA THR A 60 2.23 11.26 6.59
C THR A 60 3.05 11.33 5.27
N ALA A 61 4.24 11.96 5.33
CA ALA A 61 5.07 12.51 4.25
C ALA A 61 6.21 11.65 3.64
N ASN A 62 6.63 12.07 2.42
CA ASN A 62 7.89 11.92 1.64
C ASN A 62 8.54 10.52 1.42
N ASP A 63 8.84 10.24 0.14
CA ASP A 63 9.43 9.02 -0.47
C ASP A 63 8.45 7.85 -0.70
N SER A 64 7.38 8.08 -1.46
CA SER A 64 6.18 7.23 -1.56
C SER A 64 6.46 5.73 -1.56
N THR A 65 5.99 5.09 -0.50
CA THR A 65 6.12 3.67 -0.18
C THR A 65 4.91 2.84 -0.63
N GLU A 66 3.95 3.48 -1.29
CA GLU A 66 2.63 2.96 -1.66
C GLU A 66 2.62 2.52 -3.13
N CYS A 67 1.94 1.42 -3.41
CA CYS A 67 1.70 1.00 -4.80
C CYS A 67 0.25 1.22 -5.19
N ILE A 68 0.05 2.04 -6.21
CA ILE A 68 -1.28 2.45 -6.68
C ILE A 68 -1.79 1.39 -7.68
N GLU A 69 -2.90 0.74 -7.35
CA GLU A 69 -3.59 -0.21 -8.25
C GLU A 69 -4.58 0.50 -9.17
N ARG A 70 -5.31 1.49 -8.62
CA ARG A 70 -6.25 2.32 -9.36
C ARG A 70 -6.11 3.76 -8.90
N GLY A 71 -5.33 4.55 -9.64
CA GLY A 71 -5.02 5.95 -9.33
C GLY A 71 -5.91 6.98 -10.02
N LYS A 72 -6.74 6.55 -10.99
CA LYS A 72 -7.63 7.44 -11.74
C LYS A 72 -8.94 6.74 -12.06
N VAL A 73 -10.05 7.47 -11.95
CA VAL A 73 -11.40 7.04 -12.33
C VAL A 73 -12.10 8.19 -13.03
N PRO A 74 -12.60 8.01 -14.26
CA PRO A 74 -13.37 9.05 -14.94
C PRO A 74 -14.72 9.24 -14.24
N VAL A 75 -15.16 10.50 -14.12
CA VAL A 75 -16.47 10.87 -13.58
C VAL A 75 -17.17 11.83 -14.51
N THR A 76 -18.48 11.66 -14.69
CA THR A 76 -19.32 12.58 -15.46
C THR A 76 -20.24 13.30 -14.49
N VAL A 77 -20.13 14.62 -14.44
CA VAL A 77 -20.99 15.47 -13.62
C VAL A 77 -22.14 15.97 -14.46
N SER A 78 -23.37 15.73 -13.99
CA SER A 78 -24.60 16.26 -14.59
C SER A 78 -25.30 17.19 -13.59
N THR A 79 -26.42 16.77 -13.02
CA THR A 79 -27.28 17.59 -12.15
C THR A 79 -27.34 17.07 -10.71
N SER A 80 -26.45 16.17 -10.32
CA SER A 80 -26.47 15.51 -9.02
C SER A 80 -25.07 15.17 -8.53
N PRO A 81 -24.86 15.03 -7.20
CA PRO A 81 -23.62 14.53 -6.64
C PRO A 81 -23.21 13.21 -7.26
N VAL A 82 -21.92 13.07 -7.56
CA VAL A 82 -21.37 11.87 -8.20
C VAL A 82 -20.55 11.08 -7.19
N ARG A 83 -20.88 9.80 -7.04
CA ARG A 83 -20.02 8.86 -6.32
C ARG A 83 -19.05 8.20 -7.29
N VAL A 84 -17.75 8.40 -7.07
CA VAL A 84 -16.67 7.75 -7.82
C VAL A 84 -16.80 6.25 -7.65
N GLN A 85 -16.98 5.55 -8.77
CA GLN A 85 -16.97 4.10 -8.81
C GLN A 85 -16.23 3.60 -10.06
N PRO A 86 -15.44 2.53 -9.94
CA PRO A 86 -15.05 1.84 -8.70
C PRO A 86 -14.11 2.70 -7.83
N ASP A 87 -13.98 2.34 -6.54
CA ASP A 87 -13.10 3.06 -5.61
C ASP A 87 -11.64 3.09 -6.10
N LEU A 88 -10.93 4.19 -5.81
CA LEU A 88 -9.47 4.24 -5.97
C LEU A 88 -8.84 3.20 -5.04
N LYS A 89 -7.69 2.65 -5.44
CA LYS A 89 -7.11 1.51 -4.72
C LYS A 89 -5.60 1.54 -4.68
N ILE A 90 -5.05 1.29 -3.51
CA ILE A 90 -3.66 0.98 -3.24
C ILE A 90 -3.52 -0.51 -2.99
N SER A 91 -2.59 -1.14 -3.71
CA SER A 91 -2.34 -2.59 -3.64
C SER A 91 -1.46 -2.97 -2.46
N GLY A 92 -0.66 -2.06 -1.89
CA GLY A 92 0.19 -2.36 -0.76
C GLY A 92 1.21 -1.27 -0.43
N HIS A 93 2.02 -1.53 0.60
CA HIS A 93 3.01 -0.61 1.16
C HIS A 93 4.40 -1.24 1.23
N LEU A 94 5.43 -0.42 1.41
CA LEU A 94 6.81 -0.88 1.54
C LEU A 94 7.03 -1.52 2.91
N LEU A 95 7.51 -2.77 2.92
CA LEU A 95 8.15 -3.37 4.08
C LEU A 95 9.66 -3.30 3.91
N THR A 96 10.34 -2.70 4.89
CA THR A 96 11.81 -2.65 4.95
C THR A 96 12.30 -3.56 6.08
N VAL A 97 13.06 -4.60 5.73
CA VAL A 97 13.70 -5.50 6.69
C VAL A 97 15.18 -5.17 6.79
N THR A 98 15.64 -4.79 7.97
CA THR A 98 17.06 -4.54 8.25
C THR A 98 17.62 -5.68 9.09
N VAL A 99 18.75 -6.22 8.66
CA VAL A 99 19.40 -7.39 9.26
C VAL A 99 20.74 -6.97 9.86
N LYS A 100 20.88 -7.12 11.19
CA LYS A 100 22.08 -6.74 11.95
C LYS A 100 22.62 -7.88 12.82
N SER A 101 23.94 -8.00 12.87
CA SER A 101 24.66 -8.81 13.86
C SER A 101 25.42 -7.88 14.79
N LYS A 102 25.04 -7.85 16.07
CA LYS A 102 25.47 -6.80 17.01
C LYS A 102 25.15 -5.41 16.43
N ASN A 103 26.17 -4.66 15.99
CA ASN A 103 26.04 -3.34 15.38
C ASN A 103 26.40 -3.29 13.89
N LEU A 104 26.71 -4.45 13.27
CA LEU A 104 27.10 -4.54 11.86
C LEU A 104 25.92 -4.98 11.01
N GLN A 105 25.72 -4.26 9.90
CA GLN A 105 24.76 -4.63 8.86
C GLN A 105 25.28 -5.85 8.10
N VAL A 106 24.40 -6.81 7.79
CA VAL A 106 24.80 -8.07 7.16
C VAL A 106 24.17 -8.21 5.79
N ALA A 107 25.00 -7.99 4.77
CA ALA A 107 24.65 -8.15 3.36
C ALA A 107 24.50 -9.62 2.95
N GLY A 108 23.72 -9.88 1.90
CA GLY A 108 23.55 -11.23 1.33
C GLY A 108 22.71 -12.20 2.19
N THR A 109 22.10 -11.74 3.28
CA THR A 109 21.13 -12.53 4.05
C THR A 109 19.87 -12.72 3.24
N SER A 110 19.43 -13.96 3.09
CA SER A 110 18.15 -14.27 2.44
C SER A 110 17.02 -14.07 3.44
N VAL A 111 16.08 -13.21 3.11
CA VAL A 111 14.88 -12.90 3.89
C VAL A 111 13.69 -13.51 3.17
N SER A 112 13.13 -14.57 3.75
CA SER A 112 11.91 -15.20 3.25
C SER A 112 10.69 -14.61 3.97
N LEU A 113 9.65 -14.30 3.19
CA LEU A 113 8.38 -13.77 3.66
C LEU A 113 7.29 -14.81 3.42
N TYR A 114 6.53 -15.14 4.45
CA TYR A 114 5.43 -16.11 4.39
C TYR A 114 4.11 -15.46 4.74
N SER A 115 3.01 -15.99 4.19
CA SER A 115 1.65 -15.62 4.56
C SER A 115 0.72 -16.83 4.53
N ASN A 116 -0.37 -16.75 5.29
CA ASN A 116 -1.44 -17.74 5.24
C ASN A 116 -2.44 -17.46 4.11
N THR A 117 -2.36 -16.28 3.48
CA THR A 117 -3.15 -15.93 2.31
C THR A 117 -2.29 -15.95 1.05
N ALA A 118 -2.91 -16.27 -0.08
CA ALA A 118 -2.23 -16.24 -1.37
C ALA A 118 -1.90 -14.78 -1.74
N VAL A 119 -0.60 -14.46 -1.79
CA VAL A 119 -0.09 -13.15 -2.22
C VAL A 119 0.88 -13.37 -3.37
N LYS A 120 0.63 -12.70 -4.49
CA LYS A 120 1.51 -12.72 -5.66
C LYS A 120 2.17 -11.37 -5.83
N LEU A 121 3.50 -11.35 -5.86
CA LEU A 121 4.29 -10.15 -6.05
C LEU A 121 5.07 -10.25 -7.37
N PRO A 122 4.97 -9.26 -8.27
CA PRO A 122 5.51 -9.37 -9.62
C PRO A 122 7.05 -9.40 -9.68
N TYR A 123 7.71 -8.95 -8.61
CA TYR A 123 9.17 -8.90 -8.48
C TYR A 123 9.75 -10.13 -7.75
N CYS A 124 8.90 -11.08 -7.36
CA CYS A 124 9.32 -12.30 -6.70
C CYS A 124 9.21 -13.45 -7.69
N ASP A 125 10.34 -14.05 -8.03
CA ASP A 125 10.38 -15.17 -8.97
C ASP A 125 9.67 -16.40 -8.37
N GLU A 126 8.61 -16.87 -9.02
CA GLU A 126 7.90 -18.13 -8.66
C GLU A 126 8.84 -19.36 -8.72
N LYS A 127 9.99 -19.23 -9.39
CA LYS A 127 10.97 -20.30 -9.59
C LYS A 127 12.00 -20.42 -8.46
N SER A 128 12.06 -19.46 -7.54
CA SER A 128 13.22 -19.35 -6.63
C SER A 128 13.21 -20.34 -5.46
N ASP A 129 12.11 -21.00 -5.09
CA ASP A 129 12.16 -22.12 -4.15
C ASP A 129 10.87 -22.96 -4.25
N LYS A 130 10.96 -24.17 -4.82
CA LYS A 130 9.98 -25.25 -4.55
C LYS A 130 10.14 -25.82 -3.13
N GLU A 131 10.74 -25.06 -2.21
CA GLU A 131 11.09 -25.51 -0.88
C GLU A 131 10.24 -24.82 0.19
N ALA A 132 9.43 -25.67 0.82
CA ALA A 132 8.82 -25.56 2.12
C ALA A 132 7.64 -24.58 2.26
N SER A 133 6.45 -25.08 1.93
CA SER A 133 5.31 -24.93 2.84
C SER A 133 5.72 -25.49 4.21
N GLY A 134 6.26 -24.63 5.07
CA GLY A 134 6.53 -24.93 6.46
C GLY A 134 5.35 -24.56 7.35
N SER A 135 5.50 -24.70 8.67
CA SER A 135 4.50 -24.33 9.68
C SER A 135 4.16 -22.82 9.74
N SER A 136 4.78 -21.98 8.91
CA SER A 136 4.62 -20.52 8.90
C SER A 136 3.81 -19.96 7.72
N GLY A 137 3.29 -20.83 6.84
CA GLY A 137 2.43 -20.45 5.71
C GLY A 137 3.06 -20.71 4.34
N MET A 138 2.46 -20.13 3.30
CA MET A 138 2.94 -20.17 1.92
C MET A 138 4.06 -19.14 1.74
N LEU A 139 5.14 -19.51 1.03
CA LEU A 139 6.19 -18.58 0.67
C LEU A 139 5.62 -17.53 -0.30
N VAL A 140 5.72 -16.25 0.09
CA VAL A 140 5.28 -15.11 -0.72
C VAL A 140 6.44 -14.59 -1.55
N CYS A 141 7.61 -14.40 -0.93
CA CYS A 141 8.78 -13.85 -1.59
C CYS A 141 10.06 -14.17 -0.82
N LYS A 142 11.19 -14.21 -1.52
CA LYS A 142 12.52 -14.32 -0.92
C LYS A 142 13.46 -13.32 -1.58
N LEU A 143 14.05 -12.43 -0.77
CA LEU A 143 14.99 -11.40 -1.24
C LEU A 143 16.29 -11.47 -0.46
N LYS A 144 17.40 -11.04 -1.06
CA LYS A 144 18.68 -10.88 -0.36
C LYS A 144 18.85 -9.45 0.15
N THR A 145 19.48 -9.30 1.30
CA THR A 145 19.86 -7.99 1.81
C THR A 145 20.96 -7.36 0.96
N ASP A 146 20.86 -6.04 0.75
CA ASP A 146 21.84 -5.22 0.05
C ASP A 146 23.13 -5.01 0.89
N SER A 147 24.07 -4.19 0.39
CA SER A 147 25.31 -3.84 1.09
C SER A 147 25.08 -3.16 2.44
N ASN A 148 23.89 -2.60 2.67
CA ASN A 148 23.48 -1.97 3.93
C ASN A 148 22.71 -2.95 4.83
N GLY A 149 22.66 -4.24 4.50
CA GLY A 149 21.91 -5.23 5.25
C GLY A 149 20.39 -5.03 5.17
N ILE A 150 19.89 -4.39 4.11
CA ILE A 150 18.47 -4.07 3.94
C ILE A 150 17.86 -4.91 2.81
N ALA A 151 16.71 -5.52 3.08
CA ALA A 151 15.81 -6.09 2.07
C ALA A 151 14.52 -5.27 2.00
N ARG A 152 14.06 -4.95 0.79
CA ARG A 152 12.87 -4.10 0.54
C ARG A 152 11.81 -4.89 -0.22
N PHE A 153 10.63 -5.02 0.37
CA PHE A 153 9.45 -5.66 -0.24
C PHE A 153 8.43 -4.57 -0.60
N PRO A 154 8.48 -4.01 -1.82
CA PRO A 154 7.52 -2.99 -2.24
C PRO A 154 6.11 -3.58 -2.44
N CYS A 155 5.08 -2.73 -2.41
CA CYS A 155 3.72 -3.12 -2.76
C CYS A 155 3.13 -4.29 -1.94
N LEU A 156 3.58 -4.49 -0.70
CA LEU A 156 3.11 -5.61 0.12
C LEU A 156 1.67 -5.33 0.60
N PRO A 157 0.67 -6.16 0.25
CA PRO A 157 -0.72 -5.90 0.63
C PRO A 157 -0.93 -5.95 2.15
N PRO A 158 -1.97 -5.28 2.68
CA PRO A 158 -2.35 -5.42 4.08
C PRO A 158 -2.60 -6.88 4.46
N GLY A 159 -2.12 -7.29 5.62
CA GLY A 159 -2.22 -8.67 6.09
C GLY A 159 -1.11 -9.06 7.05
N SER A 160 -1.21 -10.28 7.59
CA SER A 160 -0.21 -10.86 8.49
C SER A 160 0.83 -11.66 7.71
N TYR A 161 2.10 -11.44 8.07
CA TYR A 161 3.25 -12.08 7.45
C TYR A 161 4.25 -12.57 8.48
N ASN A 162 4.96 -13.64 8.14
CA ASN A 162 6.09 -14.14 8.91
C ASN A 162 7.39 -13.93 8.13
N ILE A 163 8.35 -13.28 8.76
CA ILE A 163 9.69 -13.04 8.22
C ILE A 163 10.64 -14.08 8.79
N GLN A 164 11.37 -14.77 7.92
CA GLN A 164 12.39 -15.75 8.28
C GLN A 164 13.72 -15.41 7.59
N PRO A 165 14.73 -14.93 8.33
CA PRO A 165 16.06 -14.74 7.80
C PRO A 165 16.84 -16.07 7.72
N SER A 166 17.71 -16.18 6.71
CA SER A 166 18.62 -17.30 6.53
C SER A 166 19.92 -16.82 5.90
N PHE A 167 21.04 -17.30 6.44
CA PHE A 167 22.38 -16.96 5.97
C PHE A 167 23.25 -18.20 6.05
N SER A 168 23.80 -18.58 4.90
CA SER A 168 24.68 -19.72 4.75
C SER A 168 25.83 -19.37 3.82
N THR A 169 27.01 -19.83 4.17
CA THR A 169 28.19 -19.85 3.28
C THR A 169 28.57 -21.30 3.01
N ASP A 170 29.49 -21.54 2.08
CA ASP A 170 29.96 -22.89 1.73
C ASP A 170 30.52 -23.68 2.93
N LYS A 171 30.86 -22.99 4.03
CA LYS A 171 31.52 -23.57 5.21
C LYS A 171 30.70 -23.47 6.49
N LEU A 172 29.70 -22.58 6.54
CA LEU A 172 28.99 -22.28 7.79
C LEU A 172 27.50 -22.03 7.54
N ARG A 173 26.67 -22.70 8.34
CA ARG A 173 25.26 -22.37 8.50
C ARG A 173 25.08 -21.56 9.77
N PHE A 174 24.34 -20.48 9.66
CA PHE A 174 24.07 -19.62 10.79
C PHE A 174 22.61 -19.69 11.20
N SER A 175 22.38 -19.76 12.50
CA SER A 175 21.03 -19.73 13.07
C SER A 175 20.67 -18.32 13.52
N PHE A 176 19.40 -17.95 13.34
CA PHE A 176 18.85 -16.68 13.78
C PHE A 176 18.02 -16.91 15.04
N SER A 177 18.12 -15.99 16.00
CA SER A 177 17.29 -15.96 17.20
C SER A 177 16.70 -14.55 17.36
N PRO A 178 15.37 -14.37 17.24
CA PRO A 178 14.37 -15.41 16.95
C PRO A 178 14.50 -15.96 15.52
N LYS A 179 14.03 -17.19 15.30
CA LYS A 179 14.05 -17.84 13.97
C LYS A 179 13.07 -17.19 12.99
N THR A 180 11.95 -16.70 13.50
CA THR A 180 10.90 -16.04 12.73
C THR A 180 10.42 -14.80 13.46
N LYS A 181 9.90 -13.83 12.71
CA LYS A 181 9.31 -12.61 13.24
C LYS A 181 7.99 -12.33 12.53
N GLU A 182 6.92 -12.21 13.28
CA GLU A 182 5.62 -11.79 12.75
C GLU A 182 5.59 -10.28 12.52
N VAL A 183 4.93 -9.87 11.43
CA VAL A 183 4.63 -8.47 11.09
C VAL A 183 3.22 -8.39 10.49
N THR A 184 2.49 -7.32 10.81
CA THR A 184 1.18 -7.03 10.23
C THR A 184 1.30 -5.77 9.39
N MET A 185 1.06 -5.89 8.09
CA MET A 185 1.00 -4.75 7.19
C MET A 185 -0.37 -4.10 7.28
N GLY A 186 -0.39 -2.81 7.59
CA GLY A 186 -1.58 -1.96 7.57
C GLY A 186 -1.64 -1.09 6.32
N SER A 187 -2.03 0.18 6.52
CA SER A 187 -2.14 1.19 5.46
C SER A 187 -0.96 2.17 5.46
N ALA A 188 0.22 1.70 5.87
CA ALA A 188 1.46 2.47 5.92
C ALA A 188 2.67 1.55 5.72
N ALA A 189 3.83 2.16 5.42
CA ALA A 189 5.10 1.43 5.37
C ALA A 189 5.55 0.95 6.74
N GLU A 190 6.21 -0.21 6.75
CA GLU A 190 6.69 -0.86 7.96
C GLU A 190 8.19 -1.11 7.92
N LYS A 191 8.82 -1.00 9.10
CA LYS A 191 10.26 -1.22 9.28
C LYS A 191 10.48 -2.29 10.33
N VAL A 192 11.12 -3.39 9.95
CA VAL A 192 11.46 -4.49 10.86
C VAL A 192 12.97 -4.57 11.01
N LEU A 193 13.42 -4.56 12.27
CA LEU A 193 14.81 -4.81 12.62
C LEU A 193 14.97 -6.25 13.12
N LEU A 194 15.82 -7.02 12.45
CA LEU A 194 16.22 -8.35 12.86
C LEU A 194 17.66 -8.30 13.38
N SER A 195 17.80 -8.49 14.69
CA SER A 195 19.09 -8.66 15.35
C SER A 195 19.32 -10.15 15.61
N PHE A 196 20.52 -10.66 15.32
CA PHE A 196 20.83 -12.08 15.55
C PHE A 196 22.24 -12.27 16.11
N SER A 197 22.38 -13.35 16.88
CA SER A 197 23.65 -13.93 17.27
C SER A 197 23.99 -15.05 16.28
N LEU A 198 25.12 -14.89 15.58
CA LEU A 198 25.66 -15.96 14.73
C LEU A 198 26.25 -17.04 15.64
N SER A 199 25.60 -18.19 15.76
CA SER A 199 26.22 -19.42 16.26
C SER A 199 26.61 -20.30 15.07
N SER A 200 27.85 -20.78 15.06
CA SER A 200 28.27 -21.81 14.11
C SER A 200 27.62 -23.14 14.48
N VAL A 201 26.85 -23.72 13.58
CA VAL A 201 26.37 -25.10 13.75
C VAL A 201 27.49 -26.03 13.28
N GLY A 202 28.21 -26.64 14.23
CA GLY A 202 29.23 -27.65 13.93
C GLY A 202 28.61 -28.86 13.22
N HIS A 203 29.35 -29.42 12.25
CA HIS A 203 29.10 -30.79 11.76
C HIS A 203 29.55 -31.80 12.81
#